data_AF-A0A202DVX7-F1
#
_entry.id   AF-A0A202DVX7-F1
#
_cell.length_a   1.000
_cell.length_b   1.000
_cell.length_c   1.000
_cell.angle_alpha   90.00
_cell.angle_beta   90.00
_cell.angle_gamma   90.00
#
_symmetry.space_group_name_H-M   'P 1'
#
loop_
_entity.id
_entity.type
_entity.pdbx_description
1 polymer ?
#
loop_
_entity_poly.entity_id
_entity_poly.type
_entity_poly.pdbx_seq_one_letter_code
_entity_poly.pdbx_strand_id
1 'polypeptide(L)'
;MKIGRKEFIKTTAMLGTAGAMGLSGQRRSNAAEPGKSGSVDALKISFPRDGDVLNRHDGVEKADRLLLTVTGSMPPESKVLVNGIRARSANGTFSCDVPITRKTSKIVATTGDTSDEITVWWNKGSKKRFRFSVDDNIQFLKDLGLNPEKYNSLFDHWYLRFYRDMHKEFDAKVHLNIYYQTDGFNLAEMPDQWKEEWQD
;
A
#
# COMPACT_ATOMS: atom_id res chain seq x y z
N MET A 1 9.37 17.37 22.76
CA MET A 1 8.63 16.32 23.51
C MET A 1 7.81 15.53 22.50
N LYS A 2 8.23 14.32 22.13
CA LYS A 2 7.61 13.53 21.03
C LYS A 2 6.54 12.61 21.63
N ILE A 3 5.27 12.89 21.38
CA ILE A 3 4.15 12.01 21.74
C ILE A 3 3.99 10.98 20.62
N GLY A 4 4.13 9.69 20.98
CA GLY A 4 4.04 8.56 20.06
C GLY A 4 2.61 8.24 19.66
N ARG A 5 2.42 7.94 18.38
CA ARG A 5 1.14 7.68 17.66
C ARG A 5 0.35 6.43 18.11
N LYS A 6 0.61 5.87 19.30
CA LYS A 6 -0.01 4.63 19.80
C LYS A 6 -0.94 4.80 21.02
N GLU A 7 -1.17 6.01 21.51
CA GLU A 7 -2.01 6.27 22.70
C GLU A 7 -3.32 7.02 22.37
N PHE A 8 -4.00 6.68 21.26
CA PHE A 8 -5.25 7.35 20.86
C PHE A 8 -6.45 6.42 20.64
N ILE A 9 -6.34 5.12 20.93
CA ILE A 9 -7.48 4.19 20.84
C ILE A 9 -7.57 3.40 22.15
N LYS A 10 -8.08 4.04 23.22
CA LYS A 10 -8.54 3.30 24.42
C LYS A 10 -9.43 4.07 25.41
N THR A 11 -10.05 5.20 25.04
CA THR A 11 -10.86 5.97 26.01
C THR A 11 -12.13 6.56 25.39
N THR A 12 -13.06 5.73 24.94
CA THR A 12 -14.48 6.13 24.75
C THR A 12 -15.43 4.94 24.86
N ALA A 13 -15.36 4.19 25.97
CA ALA A 13 -16.36 3.16 26.27
C ALA A 13 -16.49 2.91 27.78
N MET A 14 -16.64 3.97 28.58
CA MET A 14 -17.15 3.86 29.95
C MET A 14 -17.68 5.22 30.40
N LEU A 15 -18.98 5.45 30.22
CA LEU A 15 -19.84 6.30 31.05
C LEU A 15 -21.22 6.39 30.38
N GLY A 16 -22.24 5.78 30.99
CA GLY A 16 -23.62 5.94 30.52
C GLY A 16 -24.62 4.87 31.00
N THR A 17 -24.63 4.52 32.28
CA THR A 17 -25.78 3.85 32.92
C THR A 17 -26.68 4.90 33.56
N ALA A 18 -27.91 5.07 33.06
CA ALA A 18 -29.09 5.44 33.86
C ALA A 18 -30.40 5.32 33.05
N GLY A 19 -31.22 4.32 33.41
CA GLY A 19 -32.67 4.42 33.62
C GLY A 19 -33.64 4.68 32.44
N ALA A 20 -34.44 3.66 32.10
CA ALA A 20 -35.88 3.81 31.90
C ALA A 20 -36.59 2.45 32.01
N MET A 21 -37.64 2.40 32.83
CA MET A 21 -38.53 1.27 33.10
C MET A 21 -39.49 0.99 31.94
N GLY A 22 -39.85 -0.29 31.79
CA GLY A 22 -41.21 -0.73 31.49
C GLY A 22 -41.63 -0.78 30.03
N LEU A 23 -41.77 -1.99 29.48
CA LEU A 23 -43.07 -2.57 29.09
C LEU A 23 -42.89 -4.02 28.61
N SER A 24 -43.81 -4.84 29.08
CA SER A 24 -43.98 -6.27 28.82
C SER A 24 -44.14 -6.61 27.34
N GLY A 25 -43.40 -7.61 26.87
CA GLY A 25 -43.58 -8.25 25.56
C GLY A 25 -43.08 -9.69 25.60
N GLN A 26 -43.93 -10.62 25.20
CA GLN A 26 -43.80 -12.06 25.39
C GLN A 26 -42.53 -12.70 24.80
N ARG A 27 -42.06 -13.73 25.54
CA ARG A 27 -41.11 -14.76 25.11
C ARG A 27 -41.42 -15.30 23.70
N ARG A 28 -40.41 -15.29 22.83
CA ARG A 28 -40.11 -16.40 21.91
C ARG A 28 -38.61 -16.65 21.92
N SER A 29 -38.23 -17.79 22.49
CA SER A 29 -36.91 -18.38 22.38
C SER A 29 -36.72 -18.89 20.95
N ASN A 30 -36.00 -18.15 20.12
CA ASN A 30 -35.39 -18.74 18.94
C ASN A 30 -34.03 -19.27 19.37
N ALA A 31 -33.95 -20.59 19.53
CA ALA A 31 -32.67 -21.28 19.57
C ALA A 31 -31.89 -20.87 18.32
N ALA A 32 -30.70 -20.30 18.52
CA ALA A 32 -29.78 -20.02 17.45
C ALA A 32 -29.44 -21.34 16.76
N GLU A 33 -29.81 -21.46 15.49
CA GLU A 33 -29.29 -22.51 14.62
C GLU A 33 -27.77 -22.45 14.68
N PRO A 34 -27.06 -23.59 14.84
CA PRO A 34 -25.61 -23.60 14.69
C PRO A 34 -25.30 -23.08 13.28
N GLY A 35 -24.65 -21.93 13.23
CA GLY A 35 -24.26 -21.28 11.98
C GLY A 35 -23.57 -22.30 11.10
N LYS A 36 -24.09 -22.48 9.88
CA LYS A 36 -23.44 -23.25 8.82
C LYS A 36 -21.98 -22.79 8.75
N SER A 37 -21.05 -23.67 9.11
CA SER A 37 -19.66 -23.49 8.74
C SER A 37 -19.64 -23.38 7.22
N GLY A 38 -19.33 -22.20 6.69
CA GLY A 38 -19.12 -22.06 5.24
C GLY A 38 -18.16 -23.15 4.80
N SER A 39 -18.55 -23.90 3.77
CA SER A 39 -17.77 -25.01 3.23
C SER A 39 -16.37 -24.54 2.88
N VAL A 40 -15.40 -24.86 3.73
CA VAL A 40 -13.97 -24.69 3.41
C VAL A 40 -13.54 -25.92 2.61
N ASP A 41 -14.24 -26.16 1.49
CA ASP A 41 -14.05 -27.38 0.70
C ASP A 41 -13.02 -27.18 -0.42
N ALA A 42 -12.63 -25.93 -0.71
CA ALA A 42 -11.71 -25.62 -1.78
C ALA A 42 -10.30 -25.26 -1.26
N LEU A 43 -9.29 -25.86 -1.89
CA LEU A 43 -7.92 -25.43 -1.75
C LEU A 43 -7.79 -24.01 -2.30
N LYS A 44 -7.35 -23.06 -1.47
CA LYS A 44 -7.13 -21.68 -1.90
C LYS A 44 -6.00 -21.04 -1.11
N ILE A 45 -5.03 -20.45 -1.79
CA ILE A 45 -4.02 -19.58 -1.19
C ILE A 45 -4.69 -18.24 -0.83
N SER A 46 -4.59 -17.84 0.43
CA SER A 46 -5.15 -16.58 0.95
C SER A 46 -4.08 -15.51 1.17
N PHE A 47 -2.83 -15.92 1.42
CA PHE A 47 -1.68 -15.04 1.48
C PHE A 47 -0.41 -15.76 1.00
N PRO A 48 0.42 -15.12 0.16
CA PRO A 48 0.15 -13.83 -0.50
C PRO A 48 -0.97 -13.94 -1.53
N ARG A 49 -1.42 -12.81 -2.09
CA ARG A 49 -2.39 -12.77 -3.20
C ARG A 49 -1.66 -12.80 -4.54
N ASP A 50 -2.36 -13.26 -5.58
CA ASP A 50 -1.87 -13.14 -6.95
C ASP A 50 -1.65 -11.67 -7.30
N GLY A 51 -0.47 -11.34 -7.84
CA GLY A 51 -0.07 -9.95 -8.10
C GLY A 51 0.81 -9.31 -7.03
N ASP A 52 0.93 -9.90 -5.83
CA ASP A 52 1.58 -9.23 -4.72
C ASP A 52 3.07 -8.94 -4.98
N VAL A 53 3.47 -7.71 -4.65
CA VAL A 53 4.87 -7.28 -4.63
C VAL A 53 5.40 -7.36 -3.20
N LEU A 54 6.02 -8.49 -2.91
CA LEU A 54 6.57 -8.86 -1.61
C LEU A 54 7.87 -8.13 -1.30
N ASN A 55 8.07 -7.83 -0.03
CA ASN A 55 9.29 -7.25 0.50
C ASN A 55 9.55 -7.75 1.93
N ARG A 56 10.56 -7.19 2.59
CA ARG A 56 10.94 -7.51 3.98
C ARG A 56 9.84 -7.36 5.04
N HIS A 57 8.71 -6.74 4.71
CA HIS A 57 7.55 -6.63 5.60
C HIS A 57 6.61 -7.84 5.52
N ASP A 58 6.73 -8.66 4.48
CA ASP A 58 5.87 -9.81 4.21
C ASP A 58 6.49 -11.13 4.70
N GLY A 59 7.80 -11.12 5.01
CA GLY A 59 8.54 -12.29 5.46
C GLY A 59 9.95 -11.93 5.96
N VAL A 60 10.80 -12.94 6.16
CA VAL A 60 12.18 -12.74 6.64
C VAL A 60 13.14 -12.66 5.46
N GLU A 61 13.61 -11.45 5.15
CA GLU A 61 14.54 -11.21 4.04
C GLU A 61 15.99 -11.57 4.43
N LYS A 62 16.64 -12.36 3.57
CA LYS A 62 18.07 -12.69 3.60
C LYS A 62 18.73 -12.29 2.28
N ALA A 63 20.06 -12.40 2.21
CA ALA A 63 20.84 -12.04 1.03
C ALA A 63 20.43 -12.82 -0.23
N ASP A 64 19.97 -14.06 -0.10
CA ASP A 64 19.66 -14.99 -1.19
C ASP A 64 18.16 -15.26 -1.35
N ARG A 65 17.33 -14.94 -0.36
CA ARG A 65 15.90 -15.28 -0.36
C ARG A 65 15.04 -14.40 0.54
N LEU A 66 13.75 -14.35 0.26
CA LEU A 66 12.71 -13.99 1.23
C LEU A 66 12.05 -15.28 1.73
N LEU A 67 12.14 -15.57 3.03
CA LEU A 67 11.38 -16.66 3.64
C LEU A 67 9.97 -16.16 3.92
N LEU A 68 9.01 -16.64 3.13
CA LEU A 68 7.61 -16.21 3.14
C LEU A 68 6.73 -17.29 3.74
N THR A 69 5.87 -16.95 4.71
CA THR A 69 4.85 -17.86 5.20
C THR A 69 3.61 -17.75 4.32
N VAL A 70 3.40 -18.74 3.46
CA VAL A 70 2.19 -18.89 2.64
C VAL A 70 1.08 -19.48 3.51
N THR A 71 -0.13 -18.95 3.41
CA THR A 71 -1.31 -19.47 4.10
C THR A 71 -2.48 -19.63 3.17
N GLY A 72 -3.40 -20.52 3.52
CA GLY A 72 -4.61 -20.74 2.73
C GLY A 72 -5.62 -21.64 3.40
N SER A 73 -6.73 -21.85 2.72
CA SER A 73 -7.76 -22.82 3.06
C SER A 73 -7.53 -24.13 2.31
N MET A 74 -8.01 -25.22 2.89
CA MET A 74 -7.92 -26.56 2.32
C MET A 74 -9.10 -27.41 2.77
N PRO A 75 -9.48 -28.45 1.99
CA PRO A 75 -10.46 -29.40 2.45
C PRO A 75 -10.02 -30.06 3.78
N PRO A 76 -10.95 -30.42 4.67
CA PRO A 76 -10.62 -31.10 5.93
C PRO A 76 -9.75 -32.35 5.72
N GLU A 77 -8.83 -32.61 6.65
CA GLU A 77 -7.94 -33.79 6.66
C GLU A 77 -7.06 -33.99 5.41
N SER A 78 -6.98 -33.00 4.52
CA SER A 78 -6.13 -33.05 3.33
C SER A 78 -4.65 -32.87 3.65
N LYS A 79 -3.77 -33.22 2.71
CA LYS A 79 -2.32 -32.99 2.83
C LYS A 79 -1.90 -32.01 1.76
N VAL A 80 -1.52 -30.79 2.18
CA VAL A 80 -1.12 -29.73 1.26
C VAL A 80 0.40 -29.71 1.08
N LEU A 81 0.84 -29.63 -0.18
CA LEU A 81 2.20 -29.27 -0.55
C LEU A 81 2.18 -27.88 -1.18
N VAL A 82 3.10 -27.01 -0.77
CA VAL A 82 3.32 -25.69 -1.38
C VAL A 82 4.69 -25.69 -2.03
N ASN A 83 4.76 -25.58 -3.35
CA ASN A 83 6.00 -25.75 -4.13
C ASN A 83 6.78 -27.03 -3.75
N GLY A 84 6.05 -28.12 -3.49
CA GLY A 84 6.62 -29.41 -3.05
C GLY A 84 6.98 -29.49 -1.56
N ILE A 85 6.88 -28.40 -0.80
CA ILE A 85 7.15 -28.37 0.64
C ILE A 85 5.86 -28.71 1.41
N ARG A 86 5.95 -29.66 2.34
CA ARG A 86 4.80 -30.06 3.16
C ARG A 86 4.36 -28.95 4.09
N ALA A 87 3.09 -28.53 3.95
CA ALA A 87 2.50 -27.53 4.80
C ALA A 87 2.13 -28.09 6.18
N ARG A 88 2.09 -27.20 7.18
CA ARG A 88 1.39 -27.43 8.44
C ARG A 88 -0.10 -27.21 8.17
N SER A 89 -0.95 -28.09 8.67
CA SER A 89 -2.40 -28.04 8.43
C SER A 89 -3.15 -28.22 9.73
N ALA A 90 -4.18 -27.40 9.96
CA ALA A 90 -5.10 -27.52 11.09
C ALA A 90 -6.42 -26.81 10.77
N ASN A 91 -7.55 -27.38 11.19
CA ASN A 91 -8.87 -26.76 11.13
C ASN A 91 -9.24 -26.19 9.73
N GLY A 92 -8.99 -26.95 8.66
CA GLY A 92 -9.31 -26.53 7.27
C GLY A 92 -8.39 -25.43 6.71
N THR A 93 -7.26 -25.16 7.37
CA THR A 93 -6.26 -24.18 6.92
C THR A 93 -4.88 -24.81 6.80
N PHE A 94 -4.03 -24.22 5.96
CA PHE A 94 -2.63 -24.57 5.85
C PHE A 94 -1.70 -23.36 6.00
N SER A 95 -0.47 -23.63 6.43
CA SER A 95 0.63 -22.68 6.48
C SER A 95 1.94 -23.36 6.08
N CYS A 96 2.72 -22.74 5.20
CA CYS A 96 3.99 -23.27 4.71
C CYS A 96 5.02 -22.15 4.53
N ASP A 97 6.23 -22.35 5.04
CA ASP A 97 7.33 -21.41 4.81
C ASP A 97 8.04 -21.75 3.50
N VAL A 98 7.96 -20.85 2.52
CA VAL A 98 8.48 -21.03 1.17
C VAL A 98 9.61 -20.02 0.90
N PRO A 99 10.78 -20.46 0.42
CA PRO A 99 11.84 -19.55 0.03
C PRO A 99 11.55 -18.94 -1.34
N ILE A 100 11.38 -17.62 -1.40
CA ILE A 100 11.29 -16.86 -2.63
C ILE A 100 12.69 -16.38 -3.01
N THR A 101 13.25 -16.92 -4.09
CA THR A 101 14.65 -16.68 -4.49
C THR A 101 14.78 -15.87 -5.78
N ARG A 102 13.68 -15.71 -6.53
CA ARG A 102 13.65 -15.00 -7.81
C ARG A 102 12.80 -13.74 -7.72
N LYS A 103 13.08 -12.76 -8.59
CA LYS A 103 12.31 -11.53 -8.72
C LYS A 103 10.83 -11.80 -9.00
N THR A 104 10.52 -12.83 -9.77
CA THR A 104 9.16 -13.30 -10.05
C THR A 104 9.12 -14.79 -9.76
N SER A 105 8.13 -15.23 -8.97
CA SER A 105 7.99 -16.62 -8.53
C SER A 105 6.53 -17.05 -8.58
N LYS A 106 6.31 -18.30 -8.98
CA LYS A 106 5.02 -18.96 -8.82
C LYS A 106 4.97 -19.68 -7.48
N ILE A 107 3.83 -19.60 -6.81
CA ILE A 107 3.53 -20.37 -5.60
C ILE A 107 2.33 -21.25 -5.94
N VAL A 108 2.53 -22.56 -5.86
CA VAL A 108 1.53 -23.57 -6.18
C VAL A 108 1.25 -24.38 -4.93
N ALA A 109 0.03 -24.28 -4.41
CA ALA A 109 -0.50 -25.19 -3.42
C ALA A 109 -1.17 -26.36 -4.13
N THR A 110 -0.97 -27.59 -3.63
CA THR A 110 -1.54 -28.81 -4.21
C THR A 110 -2.08 -29.72 -3.10
N THR A 111 -3.20 -30.39 -3.37
CA THR A 111 -3.75 -31.49 -2.54
C THR A 111 -4.49 -32.48 -3.43
N GLY A 112 -4.03 -33.74 -3.46
CA GLY A 112 -4.53 -34.72 -4.44
C GLY A 112 -4.40 -34.16 -5.87
N ASP A 113 -5.51 -34.16 -6.61
CA ASP A 113 -5.58 -33.66 -7.99
C ASP A 113 -5.96 -32.16 -8.08
N THR A 114 -6.11 -31.47 -6.95
CA THR A 114 -6.47 -30.05 -6.90
C THR A 114 -5.25 -29.17 -6.68
N SER A 115 -5.18 -28.05 -7.39
CA SER A 115 -4.13 -27.03 -7.21
C SER A 115 -4.69 -25.61 -7.21
N ASP A 116 -4.05 -24.72 -6.46
CA ASP A 116 -4.23 -23.26 -6.57
C ASP A 116 -2.85 -22.63 -6.80
N GLU A 117 -2.79 -21.69 -7.74
CA GLU A 117 -1.53 -21.06 -8.18
C GLU A 117 -1.66 -19.54 -8.13
N ILE A 118 -0.59 -18.89 -7.68
CA ILE A 118 -0.42 -17.44 -7.73
C ILE A 118 0.99 -17.06 -8.20
N THR A 119 1.12 -15.87 -8.77
CA THR A 119 2.40 -15.25 -9.13
C THR A 119 2.68 -14.06 -8.22
N VAL A 120 3.90 -14.00 -7.70
CA VAL A 120 4.37 -12.90 -6.83
C VAL A 120 5.70 -12.33 -7.31
N TRP A 121 5.97 -11.10 -6.91
CA TRP A 121 7.21 -10.39 -7.20
C TRP A 121 7.96 -10.06 -5.92
N TRP A 122 9.25 -10.38 -5.86
CA TRP A 122 10.08 -9.99 -4.73
C TRP A 122 10.82 -8.68 -5.04
N ASN A 123 10.41 -7.61 -4.37
CA ASN A 123 11.10 -6.33 -4.33
C ASN A 123 12.26 -6.39 -3.31
N LYS A 124 13.32 -7.09 -3.72
CA LYS A 124 14.51 -7.33 -2.91
C LYS A 124 15.19 -6.04 -2.48
N GLY A 125 15.48 -5.91 -1.19
CA GLY A 125 16.15 -4.73 -0.65
C GLY A 125 15.28 -3.48 -0.74
N SER A 126 13.96 -3.65 -0.70
CA SER A 126 13.01 -2.54 -0.69
C SER A 126 13.35 -1.56 0.43
N LYS A 127 13.43 -0.29 0.06
CA LYS A 127 13.65 0.84 0.96
C LYS A 127 12.50 1.83 0.80
N LYS A 128 12.20 2.54 1.89
CA LYS A 128 11.18 3.59 1.86
C LYS A 128 11.55 4.60 0.77
N ARG A 129 10.69 4.70 -0.22
CA ARG A 129 10.78 5.63 -1.34
C ARG A 129 9.39 6.18 -1.55
N PHE A 130 9.33 7.47 -1.87
CA PHE A 130 8.13 8.09 -2.36
C PHE A 130 8.49 8.82 -3.64
N ARG A 131 7.50 8.97 -4.51
CA ARG A 131 7.54 9.92 -5.61
C ARG A 131 6.44 10.92 -5.32
N PHE A 132 6.82 12.19 -5.20
CA PHE A 132 5.85 13.27 -5.09
C PHE A 132 5.67 13.85 -6.49
N SER A 133 4.50 13.65 -7.07
CA SER A 133 4.16 14.17 -8.41
C SER A 133 3.03 15.16 -8.26
N VAL A 134 3.16 16.29 -8.96
CA VAL A 134 2.16 17.34 -9.01
C VAL A 134 1.74 17.49 -10.45
N ASP A 135 0.43 17.49 -10.68
CA ASP A 135 -0.16 17.68 -12.00
C ASP A 135 -0.51 19.16 -12.22
N ASP A 136 -0.77 19.53 -13.47
CA ASP A 136 -1.31 20.83 -13.87
C ASP A 136 -0.44 22.06 -13.50
N ASN A 137 0.86 21.98 -13.76
CA ASN A 137 1.81 23.03 -13.33
C ASN A 137 1.97 24.23 -14.28
N ILE A 138 1.25 24.29 -15.40
CA ILE A 138 1.50 25.33 -16.41
C ILE A 138 1.20 26.77 -15.92
N GLN A 139 0.37 26.94 -14.89
CA GLN A 139 0.01 28.28 -14.39
C GLN A 139 1.19 29.04 -13.79
N PHE A 140 2.09 28.40 -13.04
CA PHE A 140 3.25 29.11 -12.50
C PHE A 140 4.20 29.55 -13.62
N LEU A 141 4.29 28.77 -14.72
CA LEU A 141 5.09 29.12 -15.89
C LEU A 141 4.46 30.31 -16.63
N LYS A 142 3.12 30.34 -16.74
CA LYS A 142 2.40 31.51 -17.26
C LYS A 142 2.69 32.77 -16.44
N ASP A 143 2.63 32.68 -15.11
CA ASP A 143 2.88 33.82 -14.23
C ASP A 143 4.31 34.36 -14.41
N LEU A 144 5.30 33.47 -14.46
CA LEU A 144 6.70 33.80 -14.73
C LEU A 144 6.90 34.39 -16.13
N GLY A 145 6.33 33.76 -17.16
CA GLY A 145 6.53 34.15 -18.55
C GLY A 145 5.86 35.47 -18.92
N LEU A 146 4.71 35.78 -18.32
CA LEU A 146 4.00 37.04 -18.56
C LEU A 146 4.51 38.22 -17.71
N ASN A 147 5.31 37.96 -16.67
CA ASN A 147 5.82 39.01 -15.76
C ASN A 147 7.30 38.80 -15.37
N PRO A 148 8.21 38.60 -16.33
CA PRO A 148 9.61 38.27 -16.05
C PRO A 148 10.33 39.29 -15.16
N GLU A 149 10.00 40.56 -15.31
CA GLU A 149 10.61 41.67 -14.57
C GLU A 149 10.27 41.67 -13.07
N LYS A 150 9.27 40.90 -12.64
CA LYS A 150 8.88 40.79 -11.23
C LYS A 150 9.69 39.77 -10.44
N TYR A 151 10.47 38.92 -11.13
CA TYR A 151 11.17 37.80 -10.53
C TYR A 151 12.64 37.81 -10.94
N ASN A 152 13.53 38.07 -9.98
CA ASN A 152 14.97 38.00 -10.25
C ASN A 152 15.46 36.54 -10.32
N SER A 153 14.72 35.63 -9.67
CA SER A 153 14.97 34.18 -9.66
C SER A 153 13.66 33.40 -9.86
N LEU A 154 13.73 32.18 -10.40
CA LEU A 154 12.59 31.23 -10.42
C LEU A 154 12.01 31.04 -9.03
N PHE A 155 12.89 31.02 -8.04
CA PHE A 155 12.55 30.79 -6.65
C PHE A 155 12.00 32.04 -5.95
N ASP A 156 11.88 33.18 -6.65
CA ASP A 156 11.05 34.30 -6.18
C ASP A 156 9.56 33.99 -6.32
N HIS A 157 9.18 33.10 -7.25
CA HIS A 157 7.82 32.58 -7.33
C HIS A 157 7.56 31.60 -6.16
N TRP A 158 6.54 31.90 -5.36
CA TRP A 158 6.21 31.16 -4.13
C TRP A 158 6.12 29.63 -4.34
N TYR A 159 5.56 29.22 -5.49
CA TYR A 159 5.37 27.82 -5.85
C TYR A 159 6.69 27.05 -5.97
N LEU A 160 7.67 27.60 -6.70
CA LEU A 160 8.97 26.98 -6.86
C LEU A 160 9.83 27.12 -5.60
N ARG A 161 9.70 28.24 -4.89
CA ARG A 161 10.33 28.41 -3.56
C ARG A 161 9.93 27.29 -2.61
N PHE A 162 8.64 27.01 -2.50
CA PHE A 162 8.13 25.96 -1.64
C PHE A 162 8.77 24.60 -1.95
N TYR A 163 8.80 24.18 -3.22
CA TYR A 163 9.40 22.89 -3.55
C TYR A 163 10.92 22.85 -3.38
N ARG A 164 11.62 23.96 -3.65
CA ARG A 164 13.04 24.07 -3.36
C ARG A 164 13.32 23.94 -1.86
N ASP A 165 12.53 24.58 -1.01
CA ASP A 165 12.66 24.49 0.44
C ASP A 165 12.40 23.06 0.93
N MET A 166 11.38 22.38 0.38
CA MET A 166 11.12 20.98 0.66
C MET A 166 12.26 20.06 0.20
N HIS A 167 12.88 20.35 -0.95
CA HIS A 167 14.05 19.62 -1.42
C HIS A 167 15.23 19.80 -0.45
N LYS A 168 15.56 21.05 -0.08
CA LYS A 168 16.68 21.35 0.81
C LYS A 168 16.50 20.78 2.22
N GLU A 169 15.28 20.81 2.75
CA GLU A 169 15.04 20.36 4.13
C GLU A 169 14.86 18.84 4.23
N PHE A 170 14.26 18.20 3.22
CA PHE A 170 13.86 16.79 3.30
C PHE A 170 14.46 15.88 2.22
N ASP A 171 15.34 16.39 1.35
CA ASP A 171 15.78 15.71 0.11
C ASP A 171 14.58 15.23 -0.73
N ALA A 172 13.47 16.00 -0.68
CA ALA A 172 12.26 15.68 -1.43
C ALA A 172 12.53 15.80 -2.92
N LYS A 173 12.15 14.78 -3.70
CA LYS A 173 12.24 14.80 -5.16
C LYS A 173 10.84 14.95 -5.73
N VAL A 174 10.60 16.11 -6.34
CA VAL A 174 9.30 16.52 -6.87
C VAL A 174 9.31 16.43 -8.38
N HIS A 175 8.30 15.75 -8.93
CA HIS A 175 8.08 15.68 -10.37
C HIS A 175 6.91 16.59 -10.73
N LEU A 176 7.19 17.65 -11.49
CA LEU A 176 6.17 18.60 -11.96
C LEU A 176 5.75 18.20 -13.38
N ASN A 177 4.51 17.76 -13.54
CA ASN A 177 3.95 17.47 -14.85
C ASN A 177 3.49 18.79 -15.50
N ILE A 178 3.98 19.06 -16.71
CA ILE A 178 3.78 20.33 -17.42
C ILE A 178 3.02 20.06 -18.74
N TYR A 179 2.12 20.97 -19.10
CA TYR A 179 1.49 21.00 -20.43
C TYR A 179 2.20 22.02 -21.34
N TYR A 180 2.01 21.87 -22.65
CA TYR A 180 2.59 22.80 -23.62
C TYR A 180 1.92 24.18 -23.63
N GLN A 181 0.60 24.26 -23.44
CA GLN A 181 -0.16 25.51 -23.56
C GLN A 181 -1.38 25.55 -22.65
N THR A 182 -1.81 26.77 -22.32
CA THR A 182 -3.05 27.13 -21.64
C THR A 182 -3.58 28.43 -22.24
N ASP A 183 -4.76 28.89 -21.83
CA ASP A 183 -5.35 30.11 -22.39
C ASP A 183 -4.43 31.31 -22.17
N GLY A 184 -4.01 31.95 -23.26
CA GLY A 184 -3.14 33.13 -23.24
C GLY A 184 -1.70 32.88 -22.82
N PHE A 185 -1.20 31.63 -22.91
CA PHE A 185 0.21 31.32 -22.70
C PHE A 185 0.62 29.94 -23.24
N ASN A 186 1.79 29.85 -23.85
CA ASN A 186 2.45 28.60 -24.20
C ASN A 186 3.95 28.61 -23.86
N LEU A 187 4.56 27.43 -23.78
CA LEU A 187 5.96 27.31 -23.32
C LEU A 187 7.00 28.02 -24.21
N ALA A 188 6.69 28.35 -25.47
CA ALA A 188 7.61 29.13 -26.30
C ALA A 188 7.72 30.60 -25.85
N GLU A 189 6.78 31.06 -25.02
CA GLU A 189 6.78 32.40 -24.43
C GLU A 189 7.62 32.46 -23.13
N MET A 190 8.16 31.33 -22.65
CA MET A 190 9.04 31.33 -21.48
C MET A 190 10.38 32.02 -21.77
N PRO A 191 10.78 33.01 -20.95
CA PRO A 191 12.11 33.61 -21.00
C PRO A 191 13.21 32.59 -20.65
N ASP A 192 14.40 32.80 -21.20
CA ASP A 192 15.58 31.98 -20.96
C ASP A 192 16.44 32.45 -19.77
N GLN A 193 16.12 33.61 -19.18
CA GLN A 193 16.94 34.25 -18.13
C GLN A 193 17.21 33.35 -16.91
N TRP A 194 16.34 32.38 -16.61
CA TRP A 194 16.51 31.45 -15.49
C TRP A 194 16.92 30.03 -15.91
N LYS A 195 17.40 29.85 -17.14
CA LYS A 195 17.76 28.53 -17.68
C LYS A 195 18.73 27.76 -16.78
N GLU A 196 19.67 28.47 -16.16
CA GLU A 196 20.66 27.89 -15.25
C GLU A 196 20.05 27.48 -13.90
N GLU A 197 19.05 28.21 -13.40
CA GLU A 197 18.40 27.92 -12.11
C GLU A 197 17.59 26.63 -12.12
N TRP A 198 17.16 26.15 -13.29
CA TRP A 198 16.51 24.85 -13.43
C TRP A 198 17.42 23.65 -13.12
N GLN A 199 18.74 23.85 -13.05
CA GLN A 199 19.70 22.82 -12.67
C GLN A 199 19.93 22.70 -11.16
N ASP A 200 19.45 23.67 -10.37
CA ASP A 200 19.45 23.62 -8.89
C ASP A 200 18.43 22.61 -8.37
#